data_AF-A0A2H0N4W4-F1
#
_entry.id   AF-A0A2H0N4W4-F1
#
_cell.length_a   1.000
_cell.length_b   1.000
_cell.length_c   1.000
_cell.angle_alpha   90.00
_cell.angle_beta   90.00
_cell.angle_gamma   90.00
#
_symmetry.space_group_name_H-M   'P 1'
#
loop_
_entity.id
_entity.type
_entity.pdbx_description
1 polymer ?
#
loop_
_entity_poly.entity_id
_entity_poly.type
_entity_poly.pdbx_seq_one_letter_code
_entity_poly.pdbx_strand_id
1 'polypeptide(L)'
;MRSIFTIVFLTGLTVGAFFVFRLSLTQTLIDIDIEELATYRPTDRATHTAPELPLFPDIRERISEPKKTISEETSPAFKETTISEIKKENHTPPPLKKTTTGQPGTLTLHGVVSATNAQRQMYGVLPLAMNTQLSSAAHAKLQDMFSKQYFEHVAPDNTEPSDWVEGAGYVYRLIGENLALGDFSGDLDLVTAWMNSPGHRANMLKAEFTEIGVAVGKGMFDGQETWLAVQVFGRPLPTCTSIDVALKTQITENQNLLEAMGANVQTQKEALEASEKKSGDEYTSRVDAYNTLVAQYNARVGETKTLVETYNAGVQAYNVCMAQ
;
A
#
# COMPACT_ATOMS: atom_id res chain seq x y z
N MET A 1 -69.42 -27.29 29.84
CA MET A 1 -70.38 -26.18 30.03
C MET A 1 -69.61 -24.88 29.76
N ARG A 2 -69.87 -24.22 28.62
CA ARG A 2 -70.50 -22.87 28.50
C ARG A 2 -69.73 -21.80 29.31
N SER A 3 -69.15 -20.75 28.74
CA SER A 3 -69.82 -19.66 28.01
C SER A 3 -68.78 -18.64 27.48
N ILE A 4 -68.84 -18.21 26.21
CA ILE A 4 -69.45 -16.96 25.66
C ILE A 4 -68.47 -15.78 25.53
N PHE A 5 -68.33 -15.33 24.27
CA PHE A 5 -67.78 -14.08 23.74
C PHE A 5 -68.47 -12.81 24.29
N THR A 6 -67.74 -11.69 24.43
CA THR A 6 -68.26 -10.34 24.07
C THR A 6 -67.12 -9.40 23.65
N ILE A 7 -67.36 -8.75 22.50
CA ILE A 7 -66.60 -7.68 21.83
C ILE A 7 -67.09 -6.32 22.35
N VAL A 8 -66.19 -5.33 22.53
CA VAL A 8 -66.52 -3.89 22.46
C VAL A 8 -65.42 -3.15 21.68
N PHE A 9 -65.85 -2.13 20.95
CA PHE A 9 -65.28 -1.49 19.77
C PHE A 9 -64.97 0.01 20.04
N LEU A 10 -64.16 0.63 19.14
CA LEU A 10 -64.09 2.09 18.80
C LEU A 10 -63.40 3.01 19.86
N THR A 11 -62.54 4.01 19.57
CA THR A 11 -62.29 4.94 18.43
C THR A 11 -60.88 5.56 18.54
N GLY A 12 -60.31 6.06 17.43
CA GLY A 12 -59.32 7.17 17.46
C GLY A 12 -58.26 7.20 16.33
N LEU A 13 -58.54 7.96 15.26
CA LEU A 13 -57.57 8.47 14.27
C LEU A 13 -56.52 9.41 14.95
N THR A 14 -55.31 9.74 14.47
CA THR A 14 -54.88 10.34 13.17
C THR A 14 -53.33 10.44 13.08
N VAL A 15 -52.80 10.15 11.87
CA VAL A 15 -51.74 10.86 11.08
C VAL A 15 -50.26 10.89 11.51
N GLY A 16 -49.36 10.44 10.60
CA GLY A 16 -47.97 10.93 10.47
C GLY A 16 -46.94 10.00 9.79
N ALA A 17 -46.88 10.01 8.44
CA ALA A 17 -45.86 9.54 7.46
C ALA A 17 -44.61 8.76 7.95
N PHE A 18 -44.26 7.53 7.52
CA PHE A 18 -43.94 6.93 6.19
C PHE A 18 -42.85 7.63 5.36
N PHE A 19 -41.72 6.95 5.15
CA PHE A 19 -41.32 6.44 3.83
C PHE A 19 -40.31 5.29 3.96
N VAL A 20 -40.73 4.11 3.50
CA VAL A 20 -39.93 2.89 3.31
C VAL A 20 -39.71 2.77 1.80
N PHE A 21 -38.51 2.44 1.35
CA PHE A 21 -38.32 1.92 0.00
C PHE A 21 -37.44 0.66 0.05
N ARG A 22 -38.07 -0.49 -0.22
CA ARG A 22 -37.46 -1.74 -0.68
C ARG A 22 -38.33 -2.28 -1.81
N LEU A 23 -37.70 -2.58 -2.95
CA LEU A 23 -38.09 -3.49 -4.04
C LEU A 23 -36.84 -3.52 -4.96
N SER A 24 -36.08 -4.59 -5.18
CA SER A 24 -36.34 -5.97 -5.65
C SER A 24 -37.03 -6.03 -7.02
N LEU A 25 -36.29 -6.49 -8.04
CA LEU A 25 -36.68 -7.22 -9.28
C LEU A 25 -35.38 -7.47 -10.09
N THR A 26 -34.79 -8.67 -10.05
CA THR A 26 -34.89 -9.81 -11.01
C THR A 26 -34.50 -9.53 -12.47
N GLN A 27 -33.49 -10.31 -12.91
CA GLN A 27 -32.91 -10.58 -14.24
C GLN A 27 -33.79 -10.43 -15.50
N THR A 28 -33.14 -10.03 -16.61
CA THR A 28 -33.26 -10.74 -17.91
C THR A 28 -31.98 -10.58 -18.74
N LEU A 29 -31.48 -11.73 -19.23
CA LEU A 29 -30.35 -11.93 -20.16
C LEU A 29 -30.77 -11.59 -21.60
N ILE A 30 -29.83 -11.06 -22.40
CA ILE A 30 -29.80 -11.22 -23.85
C ILE A 30 -28.33 -11.45 -24.24
N ASP A 31 -28.02 -12.70 -24.61
CA ASP A 31 -26.85 -13.09 -25.39
C ASP A 31 -27.13 -12.81 -26.88
N ILE A 32 -26.20 -12.17 -27.60
CA ILE A 32 -26.04 -12.36 -29.05
C ILE A 32 -24.55 -12.35 -29.41
N ASP A 33 -24.15 -13.41 -30.10
CA ASP A 33 -22.83 -13.78 -30.62
C ASP A 33 -22.20 -12.78 -31.60
N ILE A 34 -20.87 -12.76 -31.57
CA ILE A 34 -19.98 -12.15 -32.55
C ILE A 34 -19.46 -13.26 -33.48
N GLU A 35 -19.77 -13.19 -34.77
CA GLU A 35 -18.95 -13.80 -35.84
C GLU A 35 -19.05 -12.90 -37.09
N GLU A 36 -17.93 -12.29 -37.48
CA GLU A 36 -17.21 -12.53 -38.75
C GLU A 36 -17.97 -11.99 -40.00
N LEU A 37 -17.48 -11.00 -40.76
CA LEU A 37 -16.35 -11.16 -41.67
C LEU A 37 -15.92 -9.80 -42.24
N ALA A 38 -14.61 -9.57 -42.22
CA ALA A 38 -13.95 -8.76 -43.22
C ALA A 38 -13.87 -9.55 -44.54
N THR A 39 -14.14 -8.88 -45.66
CA THR A 39 -13.32 -8.81 -46.90
C THR A 39 -14.22 -8.65 -48.14
N TYR A 40 -14.12 -7.49 -48.80
CA TYR A 40 -14.52 -7.39 -50.20
C TYR A 40 -13.57 -6.48 -50.98
N ARG A 41 -12.92 -7.06 -52.00
CA ARG A 41 -12.10 -6.41 -53.03
C ARG A 41 -12.90 -6.33 -54.34
N PRO A 42 -12.68 -5.30 -55.19
CA PRO A 42 -13.51 -5.05 -56.36
C PRO A 42 -12.91 -5.63 -57.66
N THR A 43 -13.74 -6.17 -58.56
CA THR A 43 -13.48 -6.16 -60.03
C THR A 43 -14.77 -6.20 -60.86
N ASP A 44 -14.97 -5.12 -61.60
CA ASP A 44 -15.33 -4.97 -63.03
C ASP A 44 -16.50 -5.70 -63.75
N ARG A 45 -17.34 -4.82 -64.35
CA ARG A 45 -17.85 -4.78 -65.75
C ARG A 45 -19.29 -5.27 -66.08
N ALA A 46 -20.18 -4.26 -66.06
CA ALA A 46 -21.21 -3.88 -67.03
C ALA A 46 -22.23 -4.89 -67.60
N THR A 47 -23.52 -4.62 -67.37
CA THR A 47 -24.50 -4.27 -68.43
C THR A 47 -25.70 -3.52 -67.82
N HIS A 48 -26.27 -2.60 -68.59
CA HIS A 48 -27.29 -1.60 -68.21
C HIS A 48 -28.61 -2.16 -67.67
N THR A 49 -29.02 -1.63 -66.52
CA THR A 49 -30.42 -1.34 -66.16
C THR A 49 -30.41 -0.08 -65.27
N ALA A 50 -31.46 0.74 -65.35
CA ALA A 50 -31.57 2.06 -64.71
C ALA A 50 -31.12 2.07 -63.24
N PRO A 51 -30.43 3.14 -62.75
CA PRO A 51 -30.02 3.19 -61.36
C PRO A 51 -31.26 3.36 -60.48
N GLU A 52 -31.68 2.25 -59.88
CA GLU A 52 -32.38 2.30 -58.62
C GLU A 52 -31.48 3.08 -57.65
N LEU A 53 -31.98 4.23 -57.17
CA LEU A 53 -31.29 5.04 -56.16
C LEU A 53 -30.83 4.09 -55.05
N PRO A 54 -29.54 4.06 -54.67
CA PRO A 54 -29.08 3.16 -53.64
C PRO A 54 -29.89 3.46 -52.39
N LEU A 55 -30.61 2.44 -51.88
CA LEU A 55 -31.19 2.47 -50.55
C LEU A 55 -30.06 2.92 -49.63
N PHE A 56 -30.17 4.13 -49.10
CA PHE A 56 -29.22 4.60 -48.10
C PHE A 56 -29.20 3.53 -46.99
N PRO A 57 -28.02 3.01 -46.59
CA PRO A 57 -27.95 2.09 -45.45
C PRO A 57 -28.70 2.74 -44.29
N ASP A 58 -29.54 1.95 -43.61
CA ASP A 58 -30.41 2.41 -42.53
C ASP A 58 -29.56 3.26 -41.58
N ILE A 59 -29.95 4.52 -41.36
CA ILE A 59 -29.13 5.50 -40.60
C ILE A 59 -28.85 4.97 -39.18
N ARG A 60 -29.67 4.04 -38.68
CA ARG A 60 -29.43 3.28 -37.44
C ARG A 60 -28.07 2.57 -37.40
N GLU A 61 -27.55 2.12 -38.53
CA GLU A 61 -26.26 1.43 -38.67
C GLU A 61 -25.05 2.38 -38.50
N ARG A 62 -25.28 3.70 -38.42
CA ARG A 62 -24.23 4.73 -38.26
C ARG A 62 -24.06 5.23 -36.82
N ILE A 63 -24.83 4.75 -35.85
CA ILE A 63 -24.78 5.24 -34.46
C ILE A 63 -23.69 4.45 -33.71
N SER A 64 -22.61 5.13 -33.30
CA SER A 64 -21.51 4.49 -32.56
C SER A 64 -21.89 4.21 -31.11
N GLU A 65 -21.42 3.10 -30.53
CA GLU A 65 -21.65 2.80 -29.11
C GLU A 65 -20.52 3.36 -28.22
N PRO A 66 -20.87 3.96 -27.05
CA PRO A 66 -19.89 4.30 -26.04
C PRO A 66 -19.38 3.05 -25.33
N LYS A 67 -18.08 2.99 -25.02
CA LYS A 67 -17.53 1.90 -24.19
C LYS A 67 -18.19 1.87 -22.81
N LYS A 68 -18.72 0.69 -22.45
CA LYS A 68 -19.68 0.46 -21.35
C LYS A 68 -19.07 0.43 -19.94
N THR A 69 -17.74 0.34 -19.79
CA THR A 69 -17.12 -0.06 -18.51
C THR A 69 -16.14 0.99 -17.97
N ILE A 70 -16.67 2.11 -17.47
CA ILE A 70 -15.88 3.15 -16.77
C ILE A 70 -15.30 2.59 -15.46
N SER A 71 -16.10 1.88 -14.67
CA SER A 71 -15.76 1.59 -13.27
C SER A 71 -14.76 0.45 -13.06
N GLU A 72 -14.63 -0.47 -14.02
CA GLU A 72 -13.76 -1.65 -13.86
C GLU A 72 -12.36 -1.43 -14.48
N GLU A 73 -12.27 -0.67 -15.58
CA GLU A 73 -10.98 -0.40 -16.26
C GLU A 73 -10.25 0.84 -15.74
N THR A 74 -10.95 1.80 -15.12
CA THR A 74 -10.35 3.07 -14.68
C THR A 74 -10.20 3.22 -13.17
N SER A 75 -10.63 2.22 -12.39
CA SER A 75 -10.47 2.23 -10.95
C SER A 75 -9.06 1.75 -10.57
N PRO A 76 -8.30 2.49 -9.74
CA PRO A 76 -7.05 2.00 -9.21
C PRO A 76 -7.27 0.67 -8.47
N ALA A 77 -6.54 -0.37 -8.86
CA ALA A 77 -6.76 -1.72 -8.35
C ALA A 77 -6.26 -1.95 -6.91
N PHE A 78 -5.61 -0.97 -6.29
CA PHE A 78 -4.85 -1.17 -5.06
C PHE A 78 -5.28 -0.24 -3.92
N LYS A 79 -5.48 -0.82 -2.73
CA LYS A 79 -5.54 -0.06 -1.48
C LYS A 79 -4.16 0.56 -1.24
N GLU A 80 -4.12 1.88 -1.21
CA GLU A 80 -2.93 2.67 -0.91
C GLU A 80 -2.37 2.25 0.45
N THR A 81 -1.31 1.44 0.48
CA THR A 81 -0.57 1.18 1.72
C THR A 81 0.25 2.43 2.01
N THR A 82 -0.31 3.28 2.86
CA THR A 82 0.35 4.49 3.35
C THR A 82 1.58 4.10 4.19
N ILE A 83 2.60 4.96 4.25
CA ILE A 83 3.79 4.77 5.10
C ILE A 83 3.41 4.48 6.57
N SER A 84 2.25 4.98 7.03
CA SER A 84 1.71 4.71 8.37
C SER A 84 1.28 3.26 8.62
N GLU A 85 1.14 2.42 7.59
CA GLU A 85 0.78 1.00 7.73
C GLU A 85 2.02 0.07 7.78
N ILE A 86 3.22 0.61 7.61
CA ILE A 86 4.45 -0.20 7.73
C ILE A 86 4.62 -0.54 9.21
N LYS A 87 4.32 -1.80 9.55
CA LYS A 87 4.52 -2.33 10.90
C LYS A 87 5.99 -2.24 11.28
N LYS A 88 6.33 -1.29 12.16
CA LYS A 88 7.62 -1.23 12.83
C LYS A 88 7.72 -2.38 13.81
N GLU A 89 8.84 -3.09 13.78
CA GLU A 89 9.10 -4.22 14.68
C GLU A 89 10.33 -3.95 15.54
N ASN A 90 10.23 -4.31 16.82
CA ASN A 90 11.28 -4.11 17.82
C ASN A 90 11.57 -5.45 18.54
N HIS A 91 12.84 -5.86 18.55
CA HIS A 91 13.29 -7.12 19.17
C HIS A 91 14.25 -6.89 20.34
N THR A 92 13.75 -7.11 21.56
CA THR A 92 14.45 -6.84 22.83
C THR A 92 14.47 -8.08 23.73
N PRO A 93 15.42 -9.01 23.52
CA PRO A 93 15.61 -10.16 24.41
C PRO A 93 16.01 -9.71 25.82
N PRO A 94 15.59 -10.40 26.91
CA PRO A 94 15.85 -9.96 28.28
C PRO A 94 17.32 -9.57 28.53
N PRO A 95 17.61 -8.43 29.19
CA PRO A 95 18.97 -7.93 29.34
C PRO A 95 19.95 -8.94 29.98
N LEU A 96 21.16 -9.05 29.43
CA LEU A 96 22.16 -10.02 29.91
C LEU A 96 23.01 -9.43 31.05
N LYS A 97 23.03 -10.10 32.21
CA LYS A 97 23.98 -9.80 33.30
C LYS A 97 25.02 -10.92 33.42
N LYS A 98 26.30 -10.56 33.48
CA LYS A 98 27.41 -11.50 33.74
C LYS A 98 28.05 -11.18 35.09
N THR A 99 28.12 -12.18 35.98
CA THR A 99 28.52 -12.01 37.40
C THR A 99 29.96 -12.44 37.71
N THR A 100 30.88 -12.51 36.74
CA THR A 100 32.15 -13.24 36.92
C THR A 100 33.40 -12.39 37.16
N THR A 101 34.18 -12.84 38.15
CA THR A 101 35.51 -12.40 38.62
C THR A 101 36.67 -12.78 37.68
N GLY A 102 36.63 -12.32 36.43
CA GLY A 102 37.76 -12.42 35.49
C GLY A 102 38.66 -11.19 35.52
N GLN A 103 39.83 -11.24 34.87
CA GLN A 103 40.62 -10.03 34.64
C GLN A 103 39.82 -9.08 33.74
N PRO A 104 39.54 -7.84 34.16
CA PRO A 104 38.77 -6.90 33.34
C PRO A 104 39.50 -6.62 32.04
N GLY A 105 38.83 -6.88 30.92
CA GLY A 105 39.31 -6.51 29.60
C GLY A 105 38.87 -5.12 29.19
N THR A 106 39.30 -4.71 28.00
CA THR A 106 38.80 -3.51 27.33
C THR A 106 37.77 -3.92 26.28
N LEU A 107 36.64 -3.22 26.25
CA LEU A 107 35.67 -3.32 25.16
C LEU A 107 35.84 -2.14 24.21
N THR A 108 35.66 -2.39 22.93
CA THR A 108 35.67 -1.37 21.88
C THR A 108 34.49 -1.54 20.94
N LEU A 109 33.92 -0.43 20.47
CA LEU A 109 32.84 -0.45 19.46
C LEU A 109 33.23 -1.32 18.26
N HIS A 110 34.40 -1.06 17.67
CA HIS A 110 34.86 -1.77 16.47
C HIS A 110 35.13 -3.26 16.72
N GLY A 111 35.66 -3.62 17.90
CA GLY A 111 35.90 -5.01 18.23
C GLY A 111 34.61 -5.79 18.43
N VAL A 112 33.60 -5.22 19.11
CA VAL A 112 32.28 -5.84 19.25
C VAL A 112 31.61 -6.04 17.90
N VAL A 113 31.63 -5.04 17.01
CA VAL A 113 31.08 -5.17 15.65
C VAL A 113 31.83 -6.26 14.86
N SER A 114 33.16 -6.26 14.93
CA SER A 114 33.98 -7.25 14.22
C SER A 114 33.70 -8.68 14.70
N ALA A 115 33.62 -8.88 16.01
CA ALA A 115 33.29 -10.18 16.61
C ALA A 115 31.85 -10.61 16.26
N THR A 116 30.90 -9.68 16.23
CA THR A 116 29.51 -9.95 15.80
C THR A 116 29.47 -10.41 14.34
N ASN A 117 30.17 -9.71 13.45
CA ASN A 117 30.22 -10.07 12.03
C ASN A 117 30.98 -11.38 11.77
N ALA A 118 31.99 -11.71 12.59
CA ALA A 118 32.64 -13.01 12.55
C ALA A 118 31.64 -14.14 12.89
N GLN A 119 30.81 -13.97 13.93
CA GLN A 119 29.74 -14.93 14.23
C GLN A 119 28.76 -15.03 13.07
N ARG A 120 28.27 -13.91 12.52
CA ARG A 120 27.34 -13.93 11.38
C ARG A 120 27.91 -14.69 10.19
N GLN A 121 29.18 -14.45 9.84
CA GLN A 121 29.87 -15.17 8.78
C GLN A 121 29.96 -16.68 9.05
N MET A 122 30.29 -17.09 10.28
CA MET A 122 30.34 -18.51 10.67
C MET A 122 28.99 -19.22 10.50
N TYR A 123 27.88 -18.50 10.64
CA TYR A 123 26.52 -19.02 10.47
C TYR A 123 25.92 -18.75 9.08
N GLY A 124 26.73 -18.27 8.12
CA GLY A 124 26.27 -18.03 6.75
C GLY A 124 25.34 -16.82 6.60
N VAL A 125 25.35 -15.89 7.55
CA VAL A 125 24.57 -14.65 7.53
C VAL A 125 25.47 -13.50 7.08
N LEU A 126 24.95 -12.59 6.24
CA LEU A 126 25.70 -11.44 5.73
C LEU A 126 26.17 -10.52 6.88
N PRO A 127 27.39 -9.96 6.81
CA PRO A 127 27.87 -9.03 7.81
C PRO A 127 27.03 -7.74 7.82
N LEU A 128 26.89 -7.14 9.01
CA LEU A 128 26.20 -5.88 9.23
C LEU A 128 27.12 -4.70 8.91
N ALA A 129 26.57 -3.67 8.27
CA ALA A 129 27.26 -2.40 8.07
C ALA A 129 27.15 -1.52 9.32
N MET A 130 28.24 -0.89 9.75
CA MET A 130 28.18 0.10 10.83
C MET A 130 27.39 1.32 10.40
N ASN A 131 26.44 1.75 11.23
CA ASN A 131 25.64 2.95 11.00
C ASN A 131 25.83 3.94 12.16
N THR A 132 26.14 5.19 11.82
CA THR A 132 26.46 6.24 12.81
C THR A 132 25.25 6.69 13.60
N GLN A 133 24.05 6.69 13.01
CA GLN A 133 22.80 7.05 13.71
C GLN A 133 22.45 5.97 14.74
N LEU A 134 22.54 4.69 14.37
CA LEU A 134 22.37 3.59 15.33
C LEU A 134 23.42 3.62 16.44
N SER A 135 24.67 3.99 16.12
CA SER A 135 25.73 4.13 17.13
C SER A 135 25.45 5.30 18.08
N SER A 136 24.88 6.40 17.58
CA SER A 136 24.41 7.53 18.38
C SER A 136 23.29 7.12 19.33
N ALA A 137 22.29 6.37 18.83
CA ALA A 137 21.20 5.82 19.64
C ALA A 137 21.73 4.91 20.76
N ALA A 138 22.63 3.97 20.41
CA ALA A 138 23.27 3.08 21.37
C ALA A 138 24.03 3.86 22.46
N HIS A 139 24.75 4.91 22.06
CA HIS A 139 25.50 5.76 22.99
C HIS A 139 24.59 6.54 23.93
N ALA A 140 23.51 7.14 23.42
CA ALA A 140 22.53 7.86 24.22
C ALA A 140 21.89 6.93 25.27
N LYS A 141 21.46 5.74 24.86
CA LYS A 141 20.91 4.71 25.76
C LYS A 141 21.92 4.27 26.82
N LEU A 142 23.19 4.08 26.45
CA LEU A 142 24.26 3.73 27.38
C LEU A 142 24.49 4.82 28.45
N GLN A 143 24.55 6.09 28.02
CA GLN A 143 24.71 7.22 28.95
C GLN A 143 23.49 7.34 29.88
N ASP A 144 22.29 7.14 29.35
CA ASP A 144 21.06 7.18 30.13
C ASP A 144 21.05 6.11 31.24
N MET A 145 21.39 4.86 30.91
CA MET A 145 21.49 3.76 31.89
C MET A 145 22.53 4.02 32.99
N PHE A 146 23.70 4.57 32.65
CA PHE A 146 24.66 4.99 33.67
C PHE A 146 24.15 6.18 34.49
N SER A 147 23.54 7.19 33.88
CA SER A 147 23.11 8.39 34.60
C SER A 147 21.96 8.12 35.59
N LYS A 148 21.02 7.26 35.19
CA LYS A 148 19.81 6.93 35.95
C LYS A 148 19.92 5.62 36.72
N GLN A 149 21.05 4.92 36.63
CA GLN A 149 21.36 3.68 37.36
C GLN A 149 20.26 2.61 37.16
N TYR A 150 19.96 2.29 35.91
CA TYR A 150 19.02 1.22 35.55
C TYR A 150 19.59 0.37 34.40
N PHE A 151 19.10 -0.87 34.27
CA PHE A 151 19.54 -1.78 33.21
C PHE A 151 18.34 -2.54 32.63
N GLU A 152 17.62 -1.85 31.74
CA GLU A 152 16.40 -2.33 31.08
C GLU A 152 16.30 -1.74 29.67
N HIS A 153 15.56 -2.40 28.78
CA HIS A 153 15.30 -1.87 27.42
C HIS A 153 14.49 -0.57 27.44
N VAL A 154 13.41 -0.56 28.23
CA VAL A 154 12.58 0.63 28.43
C VAL A 154 13.14 1.43 29.59
N ALA A 155 13.34 2.73 29.38
CA ALA A 155 13.82 3.63 30.41
C ALA A 155 12.75 3.90 31.49
N PRO A 156 13.12 4.35 32.71
CA PRO A 156 12.16 4.64 33.77
C PRO A 156 11.11 5.71 33.43
N ASP A 157 11.39 6.57 32.45
CA ASP A 157 10.47 7.58 31.89
C ASP A 157 9.62 7.05 30.72
N ASN A 158 9.66 5.73 30.48
CA ASN A 158 9.02 5.01 29.38
C ASN A 158 9.63 5.24 28.00
N THR A 159 10.84 5.83 27.90
CA THR A 159 11.54 5.90 26.61
C THR A 159 11.87 4.49 26.11
N GLU A 160 11.32 4.12 24.95
CA GLU A 160 11.50 2.82 24.31
C GLU A 160 12.78 2.78 23.44
N PRO A 161 13.31 1.59 23.09
CA PRO A 161 14.43 1.47 22.15
C PRO A 161 14.20 2.19 20.81
N SER A 162 12.96 2.19 20.33
CA SER A 162 12.55 2.93 19.13
C SER A 162 12.78 4.43 19.25
N ASP A 163 12.51 5.03 20.41
CA ASP A 163 12.61 6.48 20.61
C ASP A 163 14.07 6.95 20.51
N TRP A 164 15.03 6.15 20.99
CA TRP A 164 16.45 6.44 20.84
C TRP A 164 16.89 6.42 19.37
N VAL A 165 16.39 5.44 18.62
CA VAL A 165 16.68 5.26 17.20
C VAL A 165 16.06 6.39 16.38
N GLU A 166 14.81 6.75 16.65
CA GLU A 166 14.09 7.85 16.00
C GLU A 166 14.70 9.20 16.36
N GLY A 167 15.06 9.41 17.62
CA GLY A 167 15.76 10.60 18.10
C GLY A 167 17.14 10.78 17.47
N ALA A 168 17.80 9.69 17.05
CA ALA A 168 19.03 9.74 16.26
C ALA A 168 18.81 9.97 14.75
N GLY A 169 17.55 10.08 14.31
CA GLY A 169 17.15 10.31 12.93
C GLY A 169 17.24 9.09 12.02
N TYR A 170 17.33 7.87 12.60
CA TYR A 170 17.35 6.64 11.82
C TYR A 170 15.94 6.21 11.45
N VAL A 171 15.68 6.04 10.16
CA VAL A 171 14.35 5.72 9.62
C VAL A 171 14.31 4.24 9.25
N TYR A 172 13.48 3.45 9.93
CA TYR A 172 13.60 1.99 9.92
C TYR A 172 12.29 1.24 9.77
N ARG A 173 12.41 0.01 9.28
CA ARG A 173 11.33 -0.99 9.24
C ARG A 173 11.40 -1.92 10.44
N LEU A 174 12.61 -2.25 10.88
CA LEU A 174 12.87 -3.23 11.92
C LEU A 174 14.11 -2.81 12.71
N ILE A 175 14.02 -2.91 14.04
CA ILE A 175 15.16 -2.73 14.95
C ILE A 175 15.23 -3.88 15.96
N GLY A 176 16.40 -4.04 16.56
CA GLY A 176 16.59 -4.91 17.72
C GLY A 176 17.67 -4.36 18.63
N GLU A 177 17.61 -4.71 19.90
CA GLU A 177 18.58 -4.26 20.90
C GLU A 177 19.08 -5.45 21.73
N ASN A 178 20.40 -5.56 21.86
CA ASN A 178 21.05 -6.44 22.81
C ASN A 178 21.70 -5.58 23.90
N LEU A 179 21.43 -5.92 25.16
CA LEU A 179 22.02 -5.25 26.33
C LEU A 179 22.90 -6.24 27.09
N ALA A 180 24.03 -5.76 27.59
CA ALA A 180 24.89 -6.51 28.48
C ALA A 180 25.48 -5.64 29.59
N LEU A 181 25.53 -6.19 30.81
CA LEU A 181 26.16 -5.58 31.96
C LEU A 181 27.02 -6.61 32.70
N GLY A 182 28.23 -6.23 33.08
CA GLY A 182 29.13 -7.09 33.86
C GLY A 182 30.57 -7.02 33.37
N ASP A 183 31.44 -7.79 34.01
CA ASP A 183 32.85 -7.84 33.65
C ASP A 183 33.10 -8.79 32.48
N PHE A 184 33.59 -8.22 31.38
CA PHE A 184 33.99 -8.94 30.18
C PHE A 184 35.52 -8.89 30.02
N SER A 185 36.13 -10.00 29.60
CA SER A 185 37.57 -10.05 29.34
C SER A 185 37.96 -9.46 27.98
N GLY A 186 36.98 -9.08 27.15
CA GLY A 186 37.17 -8.43 25.85
C GLY A 186 35.96 -8.60 24.94
N ASP A 187 36.05 -8.04 23.73
CA ASP A 187 34.94 -7.99 22.77
C ASP A 187 34.40 -9.38 22.39
N LEU A 188 35.28 -10.37 22.21
CA LEU A 188 34.89 -11.75 21.89
C LEU A 188 34.13 -12.43 23.03
N ASP A 189 34.50 -12.16 24.28
CA ASP A 189 33.82 -12.72 25.45
C ASP A 189 32.40 -12.15 25.59
N LEU A 190 32.23 -10.85 25.38
CA LEU A 190 30.91 -10.20 25.30
C LEU A 190 30.04 -10.83 24.20
N VAL A 191 30.55 -10.91 22.96
CA VAL A 191 29.79 -11.49 21.85
C VAL A 191 29.49 -12.97 22.08
N THR A 192 30.41 -13.72 22.68
CA THR A 192 30.18 -15.13 23.06
C THR A 192 29.08 -15.25 24.10
N ALA A 193 29.02 -14.35 25.08
CA ALA A 193 27.94 -14.33 26.07
C ALA A 193 26.57 -14.10 25.40
N TRP A 194 26.46 -13.16 24.47
CA TRP A 194 25.24 -12.99 23.68
C TRP A 194 24.93 -14.22 22.81
N MET A 195 25.93 -14.88 22.21
CA MET A 195 25.72 -16.06 21.37
C MET A 195 25.19 -17.25 22.18
N ASN A 196 25.57 -17.35 23.44
CA ASN A 196 25.10 -18.39 24.35
C ASN A 196 23.69 -18.11 24.90
N SER A 197 23.16 -16.90 24.72
CA SER A 197 21.80 -16.55 25.11
C SER A 197 20.85 -16.64 23.90
N PRO A 198 19.82 -17.50 23.91
CA PRO A 198 18.95 -17.72 22.75
C PRO A 198 18.33 -16.44 22.16
N GLY A 199 17.81 -15.54 22.99
CA GLY A 199 17.22 -14.28 22.53
C GLY A 199 18.24 -13.33 21.86
N HIS A 200 19.36 -13.07 22.52
CA HIS A 200 20.43 -12.23 21.98
C HIS A 200 21.06 -12.82 20.71
N ARG A 201 21.23 -14.16 20.67
CA ARG A 201 21.68 -14.88 19.48
C ARG A 201 20.70 -14.72 18.32
N ALA A 202 19.39 -14.78 18.59
CA ALA A 202 18.38 -14.58 17.56
C ALA A 202 18.54 -13.20 16.90
N ASN A 203 18.77 -12.14 17.68
CA ASN A 203 19.08 -10.82 17.13
C ASN A 203 20.36 -10.81 16.28
N MET A 204 21.48 -11.33 16.81
CA MET A 204 22.75 -11.33 16.07
C MET A 204 22.71 -12.09 14.75
N LEU A 205 21.92 -13.17 14.68
CA LEU A 205 21.80 -14.02 13.48
C LEU A 205 20.57 -13.71 12.63
N LYS A 206 19.77 -12.71 12.99
CA LYS A 206 18.61 -12.31 12.20
C LYS A 206 19.08 -11.73 10.86
N ALA A 207 18.67 -12.37 9.77
CA ALA A 207 19.13 -12.05 8.42
C ALA A 207 18.56 -10.74 7.89
N GLU A 208 17.40 -10.32 8.41
CA GLU A 208 16.73 -9.09 8.03
C GLU A 208 17.45 -7.85 8.57
N PHE A 209 18.28 -7.96 9.60
CA PHE A 209 19.15 -6.86 10.00
C PHE A 209 20.30 -6.69 9.01
N THR A 210 20.52 -5.46 8.56
CA THR A 210 21.58 -5.10 7.62
C THR A 210 22.57 -4.08 8.18
N GLU A 211 22.19 -3.37 9.25
CA GLU A 211 23.01 -2.34 9.88
C GLU A 211 23.13 -2.56 11.38
N ILE A 212 24.19 -2.01 11.97
CA ILE A 212 24.50 -2.11 13.39
C ILE A 212 25.07 -0.80 13.95
N GLY A 213 24.67 -0.46 15.17
CA GLY A 213 25.34 0.52 16.02
C GLY A 213 25.70 -0.10 17.37
N VAL A 214 26.84 0.27 17.93
CA VAL A 214 27.29 -0.25 19.22
C VAL A 214 27.81 0.89 20.09
N ALA A 215 27.50 0.83 21.38
CA ALA A 215 28.18 1.61 22.40
C ALA A 215 28.63 0.69 23.53
N VAL A 216 29.86 0.89 23.99
CA VAL A 216 30.42 0.22 25.17
C VAL A 216 31.03 1.27 26.08
N GLY A 217 30.86 1.10 27.38
CA GLY A 217 31.36 2.05 28.36
C GLY A 217 31.60 1.38 29.70
N LYS A 218 32.67 1.80 30.37
CA LYS A 218 32.97 1.38 31.74
C LYS A 218 32.63 2.52 32.69
N GLY A 219 31.91 2.23 33.76
CA GLY A 219 31.46 3.25 34.70
C GLY A 219 30.91 2.66 35.99
N MET A 220 30.59 3.53 36.94
CA MET A 220 29.97 3.13 38.20
C MET A 220 28.50 2.80 37.99
N PHE A 221 28.09 1.59 38.38
CA PHE A 221 26.72 1.11 38.33
C PHE A 221 26.41 0.33 39.61
N ASP A 222 25.36 0.70 40.33
CA ASP A 222 24.98 0.09 41.62
C ASP A 222 26.15 0.01 42.63
N GLY A 223 27.03 1.01 42.61
CA GLY A 223 28.19 1.12 43.50
C GLY A 223 29.41 0.26 43.11
N GLN A 224 29.38 -0.39 41.95
CA GLN A 224 30.51 -1.13 41.39
C GLN A 224 30.92 -0.57 40.01
N GLU A 225 32.24 -0.47 39.75
CA GLU A 225 32.72 -0.19 38.40
C GLU A 225 32.51 -1.43 37.51
N THR A 226 31.76 -1.27 36.42
CA THR A 226 31.39 -2.37 35.52
C THR A 226 31.37 -1.91 34.06
N TRP A 227 31.36 -2.86 33.12
CA TRP A 227 31.06 -2.58 31.72
C TRP A 227 29.56 -2.64 31.46
N LEU A 228 29.11 -1.72 30.62
CA LEU A 228 27.82 -1.76 29.97
C LEU A 228 28.04 -1.77 28.46
N ALA A 229 27.30 -2.61 27.74
CA ALA A 229 27.27 -2.64 26.29
C ALA A 229 25.84 -2.56 25.76
N VAL A 230 25.65 -1.72 24.74
CA VAL A 230 24.42 -1.57 23.98
C VAL A 230 24.74 -1.88 22.53
N GLN A 231 24.01 -2.83 21.95
CA GLN A 231 24.13 -3.18 20.54
C GLN A 231 22.75 -3.04 19.90
N VAL A 232 22.64 -2.13 18.94
CA VAL A 232 21.40 -1.82 18.21
C VAL A 232 21.53 -2.30 16.77
N PHE A 233 20.55 -3.05 16.31
CA PHE A 233 20.45 -3.55 14.93
C PHE A 233 19.38 -2.78 14.17
N GLY A 234 19.58 -2.61 12.87
CA GLY A 234 18.63 -1.91 12.01
C GLY A 234 18.44 -2.57 10.64
N ARG A 235 17.20 -2.53 10.18
CA ARG A 235 16.84 -2.59 8.76
C ARG A 235 16.28 -1.22 8.38
N PRO A 236 17.01 -0.42 7.57
CA PRO A 236 16.52 0.89 7.19
C PRO A 236 15.25 0.73 6.37
N LEU A 237 14.39 1.75 6.40
CA LEU A 237 13.33 1.83 5.41
C LEU A 237 13.97 1.97 4.02
N PRO A 238 13.53 1.18 3.04
CA PRO A 238 14.08 1.26 1.70
C PRO A 238 13.79 2.64 1.10
N THR A 239 14.77 3.22 0.41
CA THR A 239 14.60 4.48 -0.35
C THR A 239 13.81 4.18 -1.63
N CYS A 240 12.51 3.96 -1.47
CA CYS A 240 11.64 3.66 -2.59
C CYS A 240 11.26 4.94 -3.35
N THR A 241 11.13 4.82 -4.67
CA THR A 241 10.49 5.85 -5.49
C THR A 241 9.09 6.14 -4.96
N SER A 242 8.80 7.41 -4.68
CA SER A 242 7.48 7.84 -4.25
C SER A 242 6.45 7.58 -5.35
N ILE A 243 5.23 7.23 -4.94
CA ILE A 243 4.07 7.15 -5.84
C ILE A 243 3.84 8.53 -6.47
N ASP A 244 3.57 8.58 -7.77
CA ASP A 244 3.30 9.83 -8.49
C ASP A 244 1.90 10.37 -8.13
N VAL A 245 1.87 11.31 -7.20
CA VAL A 245 0.64 11.97 -6.73
C VAL A 245 0.02 12.83 -7.84
N ALA A 246 0.83 13.39 -8.74
CA ALA A 246 0.31 14.18 -9.86
C ALA A 246 -0.46 13.28 -10.83
N LEU A 247 0.04 12.08 -11.09
CA LEU A 247 -0.65 11.08 -11.90
C LEU A 247 -1.99 10.64 -11.28
N LYS A 248 -2.03 10.45 -9.95
CA LYS A 248 -3.27 10.16 -9.22
C LYS A 248 -4.31 11.28 -9.37
N THR A 249 -3.87 12.54 -9.25
CA THR A 249 -4.73 13.70 -9.45
C THR A 249 -5.28 13.74 -10.86
N GLN A 250 -4.44 13.53 -11.88
CA GLN A 250 -4.89 13.48 -13.28
C GLN A 250 -5.90 12.36 -13.54
N ILE A 251 -5.70 11.16 -12.97
CA ILE A 251 -6.66 10.05 -13.08
C ILE A 251 -8.01 10.48 -12.49
N THR A 252 -8.01 11.12 -11.32
CA THR A 252 -9.22 11.57 -10.63
C THR A 252 -9.95 12.65 -11.45
N GLU A 253 -9.22 13.62 -12.00
CA GLU A 253 -9.77 14.64 -12.89
C GLU A 253 -10.38 14.02 -14.15
N ASN A 254 -9.70 13.02 -14.73
CA ASN A 254 -10.21 12.30 -15.89
C ASN A 254 -11.48 11.52 -15.59
N GLN A 255 -11.57 10.86 -14.43
CA GLN A 255 -12.77 10.14 -14.00
C GLN A 255 -13.96 11.09 -13.90
N ASN A 256 -13.80 12.25 -13.26
CA ASN A 256 -14.85 13.27 -13.16
C ASN A 256 -15.28 13.78 -14.55
N LEU A 257 -14.31 13.98 -15.46
CA LEU A 257 -14.61 14.40 -16.83
C LEU A 257 -15.36 13.31 -17.61
N LEU A 258 -14.95 12.04 -17.46
CA LEU A 258 -15.60 10.90 -18.10
C LEU A 258 -17.04 10.72 -17.63
N GLU A 259 -17.33 10.96 -16.35
CA GLU A 259 -18.71 10.97 -15.83
C GLU A 259 -19.57 12.04 -16.51
N ALA A 260 -19.04 13.28 -16.60
CA ALA A 260 -19.74 14.38 -17.27
C ALA A 260 -19.95 14.13 -18.78
N MET A 261 -18.92 13.61 -19.47
CA MET A 261 -19.02 13.24 -20.88
C MET A 261 -20.02 12.10 -21.11
N GLY A 262 -20.00 11.08 -20.25
CA GLY A 262 -20.95 9.96 -20.31
C GLY A 262 -22.40 10.41 -20.16
N ALA A 263 -22.68 11.33 -19.23
CA ALA A 263 -24.00 11.92 -19.07
C ALA A 263 -24.47 12.71 -20.30
N ASN A 264 -23.55 13.43 -20.96
CA ASN A 264 -23.86 14.14 -22.20
C ASN A 264 -24.14 13.17 -23.35
N VAL A 265 -23.29 12.15 -23.54
CA VAL A 265 -23.52 11.09 -24.54
C VAL A 265 -24.88 10.44 -24.34
N GLN A 266 -25.25 10.12 -23.09
CA GLN A 266 -26.55 9.52 -22.78
C GLN A 266 -27.71 10.46 -23.13
N THR A 267 -27.65 11.73 -22.73
CA THR A 267 -28.67 12.74 -23.07
C THR A 267 -28.86 12.88 -24.59
N GLN A 268 -27.77 12.92 -25.36
CA GLN A 268 -27.85 13.03 -26.82
C GLN A 268 -28.40 11.76 -27.48
N LYS A 269 -28.06 10.59 -26.94
CA LYS A 269 -28.62 9.31 -27.39
C LYS A 269 -30.14 9.28 -27.22
N GLU A 270 -30.63 9.64 -26.04
CA GLU A 270 -32.07 9.70 -25.75
C GLU A 270 -32.80 10.67 -26.67
N ALA A 271 -32.20 11.85 -26.93
CA ALA A 271 -32.76 12.81 -27.87
C ALA A 271 -32.82 12.26 -29.31
N LEU A 272 -31.83 11.49 -29.75
CA LEU A 272 -31.83 10.85 -31.08
C LEU A 272 -32.91 9.77 -31.17
N GLU A 273 -33.07 8.98 -30.11
CA GLU A 273 -34.07 7.91 -30.02
C GLU A 273 -35.51 8.46 -30.03
N ALA A 274 -35.74 9.59 -29.35
CA ALA A 274 -37.02 10.28 -29.24
C ALA A 274 -37.42 11.10 -30.48
N SER A 275 -36.54 11.22 -31.49
CA SER A 275 -36.83 12.03 -32.67
C SER A 275 -37.94 11.42 -33.53
N GLU A 276 -38.95 12.24 -33.86
CA GLU A 276 -40.10 11.82 -34.70
C GLU A 276 -39.69 11.45 -36.13
N LYS A 277 -38.72 12.19 -36.70
CA LYS A 277 -38.20 11.98 -38.06
C LYS A 277 -36.72 11.59 -38.01
N LYS A 278 -36.45 10.31 -38.25
CA LYS A 278 -35.11 9.71 -38.23
C LYS A 278 -34.41 9.76 -39.59
N SER A 279 -34.57 10.86 -40.32
CA SER A 279 -34.02 11.05 -41.66
C SER A 279 -33.97 12.53 -42.06
N GLY A 280 -33.11 12.86 -43.03
CA GLY A 280 -32.88 14.22 -43.52
C GLY A 280 -31.70 14.92 -42.83
N ASP A 281 -31.29 16.05 -43.38
CA ASP A 281 -30.02 16.71 -43.07
C ASP A 281 -29.86 17.09 -41.58
N GLU A 282 -30.95 17.50 -40.93
CA GLU A 282 -30.95 17.85 -39.50
C GLU A 282 -30.70 16.62 -38.61
N TYR A 283 -31.37 15.49 -38.90
CA TYR A 283 -31.15 14.25 -38.15
C TYR A 283 -29.73 13.72 -38.36
N THR A 284 -29.25 13.72 -39.60
CA THR A 284 -27.87 13.34 -39.95
C THR A 284 -26.85 14.19 -39.17
N SER A 285 -27.04 15.51 -39.12
CA SER A 285 -26.16 16.42 -38.39
C SER A 285 -26.11 16.10 -36.88
N ARG A 286 -27.24 15.70 -36.30
CA ARG A 286 -27.31 15.28 -34.88
C ARG A 286 -26.62 13.94 -34.62
N VAL A 287 -26.74 13.00 -35.56
CA VAL A 287 -26.01 11.71 -35.51
C VAL A 287 -24.49 11.96 -35.59
N ASP A 288 -24.04 12.84 -36.48
CA ASP A 288 -22.62 13.18 -36.60
C ASP A 288 -22.08 13.84 -35.33
N ALA A 289 -22.86 14.75 -34.72
CA ALA A 289 -22.53 15.36 -33.43
C ALA A 289 -22.45 14.32 -32.30
N TYR A 290 -23.40 13.38 -32.24
CA TYR A 290 -23.38 12.27 -31.28
C TYR A 290 -22.15 11.37 -31.45
N ASN A 291 -21.86 10.96 -32.69
CA ASN A 291 -20.71 10.13 -32.99
C ASN A 291 -19.38 10.83 -32.63
N THR A 292 -19.32 12.15 -32.81
CA THR A 292 -18.18 12.96 -32.36
C THR A 292 -18.01 12.92 -30.84
N LEU A 293 -19.10 13.04 -30.07
CA LEU A 293 -19.06 12.93 -28.61
C LEU A 293 -18.63 11.54 -28.14
N VAL A 294 -19.13 10.48 -28.78
CA VAL A 294 -18.73 9.10 -28.48
C VAL A 294 -17.24 8.88 -28.78
N ALA A 295 -16.74 9.39 -29.90
CA ALA A 295 -15.33 9.31 -30.26
C ALA A 295 -14.44 10.02 -29.22
N GLN A 296 -14.82 11.23 -28.80
CA GLN A 296 -14.10 11.98 -27.76
C GLN A 296 -14.11 11.24 -26.41
N TYR A 297 -15.27 10.73 -26.01
CA TYR A 297 -15.41 9.94 -24.79
C TYR A 297 -14.51 8.70 -24.82
N ASN A 298 -14.58 7.90 -25.90
CA ASN A 298 -13.78 6.69 -26.04
C ASN A 298 -12.27 6.98 -26.08
N ALA A 299 -11.85 8.09 -26.69
CA ALA A 299 -10.45 8.54 -26.65
C ALA A 299 -10.01 8.85 -25.21
N ARG A 300 -10.82 9.59 -24.45
CA ARG A 300 -10.50 9.94 -23.05
C ARG A 300 -10.47 8.71 -22.14
N VAL A 301 -11.31 7.71 -22.39
CA VAL A 301 -11.25 6.41 -21.70
C VAL A 301 -9.88 5.76 -21.93
N GLY A 302 -9.39 5.73 -23.18
CA GLY A 302 -8.09 5.16 -23.51
C GLY A 302 -6.91 5.89 -22.86
N GLU A 303 -6.93 7.21 -22.85
CA GLU A 303 -5.92 8.03 -22.15
C GLU A 303 -5.91 7.72 -20.65
N THR A 304 -7.09 7.71 -20.03
CA THR A 304 -7.25 7.47 -18.59
C THR A 304 -6.78 6.07 -18.21
N LYS A 305 -7.09 5.07 -19.02
CA LYS A 305 -6.60 3.70 -18.85
C LYS A 305 -5.07 3.64 -18.83
N THR A 306 -4.41 4.33 -19.76
CA THR A 306 -2.94 4.40 -19.82
C THR A 306 -2.35 5.04 -18.56
N LEU A 307 -2.99 6.09 -18.03
CA LEU A 307 -2.57 6.72 -16.77
C LEU A 307 -2.75 5.76 -15.59
N VAL A 308 -3.86 5.05 -15.51
CA VAL A 308 -4.13 4.06 -14.45
C VAL A 308 -3.14 2.90 -14.50
N GLU A 309 -2.82 2.38 -15.68
CA GLU A 309 -1.79 1.34 -15.86
C GLU A 309 -0.41 1.82 -15.37
N THR A 310 -0.04 3.05 -15.72
CA THR A 310 1.22 3.68 -15.28
C THR A 310 1.25 3.87 -13.77
N TYR A 311 0.15 4.36 -13.19
CA TYR A 311 0.02 4.57 -11.75
C TYR A 311 0.11 3.25 -10.99
N ASN A 312 -0.62 2.22 -11.44
CA ASN A 312 -0.60 0.89 -10.83
C ASN A 312 0.79 0.26 -10.90
N ALA A 313 1.52 0.42 -12.00
CA ALA A 313 2.91 -0.04 -12.11
C ALA A 313 3.82 0.67 -11.10
N GLY A 314 3.66 1.99 -10.91
CA GLY A 314 4.38 2.76 -9.89
C GLY A 314 4.07 2.30 -8.46
N VAL A 315 2.79 2.07 -8.15
CA VAL A 315 2.35 1.52 -6.87
C VAL A 315 2.92 0.12 -6.64
N GLN A 316 2.91 -0.74 -7.65
CA GLN A 316 3.50 -2.09 -7.56
C GLN A 316 5.00 -2.03 -7.29
N ALA A 317 5.74 -1.16 -8.01
CA ALA A 317 7.17 -0.96 -7.79
C ALA A 317 7.46 -0.45 -6.37
N TYR A 318 6.66 0.49 -5.88
CA TYR A 318 6.74 0.97 -4.50
C TYR A 318 6.52 -0.17 -3.50
N ASN A 319 5.45 -0.95 -3.65
CA ASN A 319 5.13 -2.06 -2.75
C ASN A 319 6.21 -3.15 -2.76
N VAL A 320 6.73 -3.50 -3.93
CA VAL A 320 7.84 -4.46 -4.07
C VAL A 320 9.08 -3.92 -3.34
N CYS A 321 9.39 -2.64 -3.49
CA CYS A 321 10.52 -2.01 -2.80
C CYS A 321 10.31 -2.00 -1.28
N MET A 322 9.11 -1.67 -0.80
CA MET A 322 8.75 -1.66 0.61
C MET A 322 8.78 -3.06 1.24
N ALA A 323 8.58 -4.12 0.45
CA ALA A 323 8.60 -5.50 0.89
C ALA A 323 10.03 -6.06 1.08
N GLN A 324 11.05 -5.47 0.44
CA GLN A 324 12.46 -5.86 0.60
C GLN A 324 12.99 -5.49 1.99
#